data_AF-A0A968PBS0-F1
#
_entry.id   AF-A0A968PBS0-F1
#
_cell.length_a   1.000
_cell.length_b   1.000
_cell.length_c   1.000
_cell.angle_alpha   90.00
_cell.angle_beta   90.00
_cell.angle_gamma   90.00
#
_symmetry.space_group_name_H-M   'P 1'
#
loop_
_entity.id
_entity.type
_entity.pdbx_description
1 polymer ?
#
loop_
_entity_poly.entity_id
_entity_poly.type
_entity_poly.pdbx_seq_one_letter_code
_entity_poly.pdbx_strand_id
1 'polypeptide(L)'
;MRVIVLGYIVRGPLAGYAWHHVQYAIGLQRLGMDVWYFEDSEDWPSCYDPRRNLTDADPTYGLHFTSVLMSRVGLGERWGYFDAHQNQWHGPAGDRAAELARSADLIINLSGINPLRGPWAQVPNRVYVDTDPVFTQVRHLTDPWFKARTDLHNQFFSFGVNLGKPGCTVPDDGSHGNPPDSRCAWTSGR
;
A
#
# COMPACT_ATOMS: atom_id res chain seq x y z
N MET A 1 5.98 -16.44 -8.26
CA MET A 1 4.91 -15.78 -7.50
C MET A 1 4.83 -14.32 -7.92
N ARG A 2 3.67 -13.86 -8.36
CA ARG A 2 3.39 -12.48 -8.74
C ARG A 2 2.83 -11.71 -7.56
N VAL A 3 3.50 -10.61 -7.22
CA VAL A 3 3.13 -9.75 -6.09
C VAL A 3 2.86 -8.35 -6.57
N ILE A 4 1.73 -7.80 -6.13
CA ILE A 4 1.35 -6.42 -6.37
C ILE A 4 1.51 -5.65 -5.07
N VAL A 5 2.37 -4.63 -5.09
CA VAL A 5 2.54 -3.70 -3.97
C VAL A 5 1.71 -2.47 -4.26
N LEU A 6 0.74 -2.20 -3.38
CA LEU A 6 -0.04 -0.97 -3.41
C LEU A 6 0.58 0.04 -2.44
N GLY A 7 0.82 1.27 -2.89
CA GLY A 7 1.44 2.29 -2.05
C GLY A 7 1.01 3.72 -2.37
N TYR A 8 1.77 4.71 -1.87
CA TYR A 8 1.45 6.13 -1.94
C TYR A 8 2.71 6.97 -2.24
N ILE A 9 3.16 7.02 -3.50
CA ILE A 9 4.38 7.73 -3.94
C ILE A 9 4.04 8.87 -4.92
N VAL A 10 3.13 8.67 -5.87
CA VAL A 10 2.70 9.72 -6.79
C VAL A 10 2.01 10.83 -6.01
N ARG A 11 1.10 10.49 -5.11
CA ARG A 11 0.39 11.52 -4.33
C ARG A 11 1.20 12.07 -3.16
N GLY A 12 2.15 11.28 -2.64
CA GLY A 12 3.09 11.65 -1.59
C GLY A 12 4.56 11.62 -2.04
N PRO A 13 5.01 12.46 -2.97
CA PRO A 13 6.35 12.38 -3.59
C PRO A 13 7.43 13.02 -2.71
N LEU A 14 7.52 12.54 -1.46
CA LEU A 14 8.51 12.93 -0.47
C LEU A 14 9.38 11.73 -0.11
N ALA A 15 10.66 11.97 0.18
CA ALA A 15 11.63 10.90 0.39
C ALA A 15 11.21 9.88 1.47
N GLY A 16 10.58 10.35 2.56
CA GLY A 16 10.05 9.49 3.62
C GLY A 16 8.95 8.54 3.12
N TYR A 17 7.92 9.09 2.48
CA TYR A 17 6.84 8.29 1.89
C TYR A 17 7.33 7.38 0.77
N ALA A 18 8.23 7.87 -0.07
CA ALA A 18 8.86 7.09 -1.13
C ALA A 18 9.57 5.85 -0.58
N TRP A 19 10.45 6.05 0.40
CA TRP A 19 11.23 4.95 0.98
C TRP A 19 10.37 3.97 1.77
N HIS A 20 9.39 4.48 2.51
CA HIS A 20 8.39 3.70 3.24
C HIS A 20 7.79 2.59 2.36
N HIS A 21 7.41 2.93 1.13
CA HIS A 21 6.74 2.02 0.20
C HIS A 21 7.71 1.21 -0.68
N VAL A 22 8.68 1.87 -1.32
CA VAL A 22 9.52 1.24 -2.36
C VAL A 22 10.40 0.12 -1.79
N GLN A 23 10.78 0.20 -0.51
CA GLN A 23 11.61 -0.82 0.13
C GLN A 23 10.96 -2.21 0.15
N TYR A 24 9.62 -2.29 0.24
CA TYR A 24 8.89 -3.56 0.15
C TYR A 24 9.07 -4.17 -1.24
N ALA A 25 8.86 -3.37 -2.30
CA ALA A 25 9.02 -3.82 -3.67
C ALA A 25 10.47 -4.28 -3.95
N ILE A 26 11.47 -3.54 -3.47
CA ILE A 26 12.89 -3.92 -3.57
C ILE A 26 13.16 -5.24 -2.85
N GLY A 27 12.68 -5.39 -1.61
CA GLY A 27 12.89 -6.60 -0.82
C GLY A 27 12.30 -7.84 -1.52
N LEU A 28 11.07 -7.74 -2.01
CA LEU A 28 10.38 -8.81 -2.73
C LEU A 28 11.07 -9.16 -4.04
N GLN A 29 11.58 -8.16 -4.79
CA GLN A 29 12.37 -8.39 -6.00
C GLN A 29 13.67 -9.14 -5.68
N ARG A 30 14.34 -8.79 -4.59
CA ARG A 30 15.56 -9.49 -4.13
C ARG A 30 15.30 -10.93 -3.70
N LEU A 31 14.08 -11.24 -3.29
CA LEU A 31 13.62 -12.61 -3.01
C LEU A 31 13.21 -13.37 -4.28
N GLY A 32 13.37 -12.79 -5.48
CA GLY A 32 13.08 -13.43 -6.76
C GLY A 32 11.61 -13.41 -7.18
N MET A 33 10.79 -12.53 -6.60
CA MET A 33 9.36 -12.42 -6.94
C MET A 33 9.12 -11.57 -8.19
N ASP A 34 8.01 -11.82 -8.90
CA ASP A 34 7.54 -10.96 -10.00
C ASP A 34 6.74 -9.79 -9.43
N VAL A 35 7.43 -8.68 -9.14
CA VAL A 35 6.89 -7.52 -8.42
C VAL A 35 6.37 -6.45 -9.38
N TRP A 36 5.18 -5.94 -9.07
CA TRP A 36 4.53 -4.82 -9.73
C TRP A 36 4.06 -3.81 -8.69
N TYR A 37 4.20 -2.51 -8.97
CA TYR A 37 3.79 -1.45 -8.06
C TYR A 37 2.58 -0.69 -8.62
N PHE A 38 1.53 -0.51 -7.84
CA PHE A 38 0.38 0.29 -8.28
C PHE A 38 -0.06 1.27 -7.20
N GLU A 39 -0.62 2.38 -7.67
CA GLU A 39 -1.18 3.42 -6.81
C GLU A 39 -2.53 3.85 -7.37
N ASP A 40 -3.54 3.88 -6.53
CA ASP A 40 -4.92 4.23 -6.84
C ASP A 40 -5.42 5.30 -5.85
N SER A 41 -5.03 5.18 -4.56
CA SER A 41 -5.02 6.26 -3.58
C SER A 41 -6.30 7.10 -3.40
N GLU A 42 -7.48 6.53 -3.67
CA GLU A 42 -8.80 7.16 -3.53
C GLU A 42 -9.09 8.34 -4.47
N ASP A 43 -10.33 8.84 -4.40
CA ASP A 43 -10.89 9.75 -5.41
C ASP A 43 -10.89 11.24 -4.98
N TRP A 44 -10.31 11.58 -3.81
CA TRP A 44 -10.17 12.95 -3.30
C TRP A 44 -8.86 13.59 -3.76
N PRO A 45 -8.77 14.90 -4.07
CA PRO A 45 -7.52 15.54 -4.53
C PRO A 45 -6.45 15.62 -3.42
N SER A 46 -5.44 14.75 -3.51
CA SER A 46 -4.35 14.64 -2.52
C SER A 46 -2.94 14.57 -3.15
N CYS A 47 -2.78 15.01 -4.40
CA CYS A 47 -1.47 15.08 -5.07
C CYS A 47 -0.67 16.27 -4.52
N TYR A 48 0.38 16.01 -3.75
CA TYR A 48 1.24 17.06 -3.20
C TYR A 48 2.37 17.44 -4.16
N ASP A 49 2.48 18.73 -4.50
CA ASP A 49 3.64 19.30 -5.21
C ASP A 49 4.48 20.16 -4.25
N PRO A 50 5.67 19.70 -3.82
CA PRO A 50 6.52 20.43 -2.90
C PRO A 50 7.14 21.70 -3.51
N ARG A 51 7.18 21.84 -4.85
CA ARG A 51 7.67 23.06 -5.51
C ARG A 51 6.66 24.18 -5.43
N ARG A 52 5.38 23.83 -5.46
CA ARG A 52 4.24 24.75 -5.35
C ARG A 52 3.73 24.88 -3.91
N ASN A 53 4.16 23.98 -3.03
CA ASN A 53 3.69 23.82 -1.65
C ASN A 53 2.16 23.78 -1.55
N LEU A 54 1.55 22.89 -2.34
CA LEU A 54 0.11 22.70 -2.34
C LEU A 54 -0.26 21.25 -2.63
N THR A 55 -1.48 20.92 -2.25
CA THR A 55 -2.12 19.64 -2.51
C THR A 55 -3.32 19.87 -3.41
N ASP A 56 -3.34 19.28 -4.59
CA ASP A 56 -4.44 19.37 -5.56
C ASP A 56 -4.64 18.04 -6.32
N ALA A 57 -5.28 18.11 -7.49
CA ALA A 57 -5.52 16.94 -8.35
C ALA A 57 -4.40 16.70 -9.38
N ASP A 58 -3.40 17.58 -9.51
CA ASP A 58 -2.37 17.49 -10.55
C ASP A 58 -1.28 16.48 -10.16
N PRO A 59 -1.19 15.30 -10.81
CA PRO A 59 -0.22 14.29 -10.46
C PRO A 59 1.15 14.52 -11.11
N THR A 60 1.34 15.59 -11.90
CA THR A 60 2.52 15.78 -12.78
C THR A 60 3.85 15.65 -12.02
N TYR A 61 3.97 16.31 -10.86
CA TYR A 61 5.20 16.20 -10.06
C TYR A 61 5.42 14.77 -9.54
N GLY A 62 4.36 14.18 -9.00
CA GLY A 62 4.35 12.81 -8.47
C GLY A 62 4.69 11.75 -9.51
N LEU A 63 4.15 11.88 -10.71
CA LEU A 63 4.44 10.98 -11.84
C LEU A 63 5.90 11.06 -12.26
N HIS A 64 6.46 12.28 -12.36
CA HIS A 64 7.87 12.45 -12.67
C HIS A 64 8.76 11.85 -11.57
N PHE A 65 8.47 12.17 -10.30
CA PHE A 65 9.19 11.64 -9.15
C PHE A 65 9.17 10.10 -9.12
N THR A 66 8.01 9.50 -9.32
CA THR A 66 7.82 8.04 -9.31
C THR A 66 8.54 7.38 -10.49
N SER A 67 8.48 7.97 -11.69
CA SER A 67 9.21 7.47 -12.86
C SER A 67 10.73 7.39 -12.60
N VAL A 68 11.31 8.45 -12.04
CA VAL A 68 12.74 8.49 -11.70
C VAL A 68 13.07 7.47 -10.60
N LEU A 69 12.26 7.38 -9.55
CA LEU A 69 12.45 6.44 -8.45
C LEU A 69 12.41 4.98 -8.95
N MET A 70 11.35 4.61 -9.67
CA MET A 70 11.13 3.24 -10.15
C MET A 70 12.23 2.80 -11.11
N SER A 71 12.68 3.70 -12.00
CA SER A 71 13.82 3.43 -12.88
C SER A 71 15.09 3.08 -12.12
N ARG A 72 15.38 3.79 -11.02
CA ARG A 72 16.59 3.56 -10.20
C ARG A 72 16.59 2.24 -9.44
N VAL A 73 15.41 1.66 -9.18
CA VAL A 73 15.27 0.42 -8.42
C VAL A 73 14.97 -0.80 -9.31
N GLY A 74 14.99 -0.62 -10.63
CA GLY A 74 14.74 -1.70 -11.61
C GLY A 74 13.26 -2.00 -11.87
N LEU A 75 12.36 -1.09 -11.47
CA LEU A 75 10.90 -1.21 -11.65
C LEU A 75 10.35 -0.18 -12.65
N GLY A 76 11.20 0.44 -13.48
CA GLY A 76 10.81 1.51 -14.41
C GLY A 76 9.60 1.17 -15.28
N GLU A 77 9.51 -0.06 -15.78
CA GLU A 77 8.41 -0.56 -16.62
C GLU A 77 7.29 -1.28 -15.83
N ARG A 78 7.38 -1.29 -14.50
CA ARG A 78 6.59 -2.18 -13.61
C ARG A 78 5.75 -1.42 -12.61
N TRP A 79 5.28 -0.25 -13.00
CA TRP A 79 4.41 0.56 -12.15
C TRP A 79 3.28 1.26 -12.90
N GLY A 80 2.21 1.60 -12.17
CA GLY A 80 1.13 2.44 -12.66
C GLY A 80 0.44 3.24 -11.57
N TYR A 81 -0.18 4.35 -11.95
CA TYR A 81 -0.98 5.22 -11.09
C TYR A 81 -2.35 5.45 -11.71
N PHE A 82 -3.43 5.25 -10.95
CA PHE A 82 -4.78 5.58 -11.39
C PHE A 82 -5.13 6.99 -10.96
N ASP A 83 -5.31 7.87 -11.94
CA ASP A 83 -5.83 9.21 -11.72
C ASP A 83 -7.36 9.15 -11.71
N ALA A 84 -7.94 9.17 -10.51
CA ALA A 84 -9.39 9.17 -10.32
C ALA A 84 -10.08 10.43 -10.87
N HIS A 85 -9.36 11.56 -11.00
CA HIS A 85 -9.91 12.82 -11.48
C HIS A 85 -10.00 12.88 -13.01
N GLN A 86 -9.15 12.12 -13.70
CA GLN A 86 -9.18 11.93 -15.15
C GLN A 86 -9.74 10.56 -15.56
N ASN A 87 -10.01 9.69 -14.59
CA ASN A 87 -10.47 8.32 -14.79
C ASN A 87 -9.59 7.52 -15.76
N GLN A 88 -8.27 7.58 -15.57
CA GLN A 88 -7.30 6.91 -16.44
C GLN A 88 -6.08 6.41 -15.66
N TRP A 89 -5.37 5.44 -16.27
CA TRP A 89 -4.10 4.98 -15.77
C TRP A 89 -2.93 5.75 -16.39
N HIS A 90 -1.92 6.01 -15.56
CA HIS A 90 -0.61 6.52 -15.92
C HIS A 90 0.47 5.50 -15.59
N GLY A 91 1.66 5.70 -16.16
CA GLY A 91 2.83 4.85 -15.94
C GLY A 91 2.87 3.65 -16.90
N PRO A 92 4.05 3.02 -17.07
CA PRO A 92 4.24 2.03 -18.15
C PRO A 92 3.41 0.76 -18.03
N ALA A 93 2.94 0.42 -16.82
CA ALA A 93 2.10 -0.75 -16.58
C ALA A 93 0.62 -0.44 -16.38
N GLY A 94 0.22 0.84 -16.54
CA GLY A 94 -1.15 1.31 -16.27
C GLY A 94 -2.24 0.49 -16.95
N ASP A 95 -2.15 0.33 -18.28
CA ASP A 95 -3.12 -0.40 -19.10
C ASP A 95 -3.21 -1.90 -18.76
N ARG A 96 -2.22 -2.41 -18.01
CA ARG A 96 -2.12 -3.82 -17.63
C ARG A 96 -2.62 -4.08 -16.21
N ALA A 97 -3.04 -3.06 -15.46
CA ALA A 97 -3.47 -3.19 -14.07
C ALA A 97 -4.50 -4.32 -13.85
N ALA A 98 -5.55 -4.38 -14.68
CA ALA A 98 -6.59 -5.40 -14.57
C ALA A 98 -6.13 -6.81 -14.98
N GLU A 99 -5.22 -6.94 -15.94
CA GLU A 99 -4.59 -8.21 -16.34
C GLU A 99 -3.70 -8.75 -15.19
N LEU A 100 -2.85 -7.87 -14.66
CA LEU A 100 -1.91 -8.20 -13.59
C LEU A 100 -2.65 -8.56 -12.31
N ALA A 101 -3.71 -7.84 -11.95
CA ALA A 101 -4.55 -8.17 -10.81
C ALA A 101 -5.15 -9.60 -10.92
N ARG A 102 -5.71 -9.95 -12.08
CA ARG A 102 -6.33 -11.28 -12.29
C ARG A 102 -5.36 -12.45 -12.19
N SER A 103 -4.07 -12.20 -12.36
CA SER A 103 -3.01 -13.21 -12.34
C SER A 103 -2.08 -13.06 -11.13
N ALA A 104 -2.38 -12.15 -10.20
CA ALA A 104 -1.58 -11.94 -9.00
C ALA A 104 -1.87 -13.03 -7.97
N ASP A 105 -0.81 -13.52 -7.33
CA ASP A 105 -0.93 -14.44 -6.21
C ASP A 105 -1.18 -13.67 -4.89
N LEU A 106 -0.68 -12.44 -4.81
CA LEU A 106 -0.64 -11.63 -3.60
C LEU A 106 -0.74 -10.13 -3.91
N ILE A 107 -1.58 -9.41 -3.15
CA ILE A 107 -1.52 -7.97 -2.96
C ILE A 107 -0.97 -7.66 -1.57
N ILE A 108 -0.06 -6.69 -1.48
CA ILE A 108 0.36 -6.06 -0.24
C ILE A 108 -0.06 -4.59 -0.30
N ASN A 109 -1.05 -4.21 0.51
CA ASN A 109 -1.54 -2.86 0.62
C ASN A 109 -0.90 -2.17 1.83
N LEU A 110 0.06 -1.29 1.56
CA LEU A 110 0.78 -0.55 2.58
C LEU A 110 -0.07 0.62 3.06
N SER A 111 -0.19 0.76 4.38
CA SER A 111 -0.99 1.80 5.05
C SER A 111 -2.50 1.78 4.74
N GLY A 112 -2.98 0.80 3.97
CA GLY A 112 -4.40 0.67 3.62
C GLY A 112 -4.96 1.79 2.73
N ILE A 113 -4.10 2.63 2.15
CA ILE A 113 -4.53 3.84 1.44
C ILE A 113 -5.27 3.49 0.15
N ASN A 114 -4.87 2.41 -0.52
CA ASN A 114 -5.42 2.03 -1.82
C ASN A 114 -6.73 1.25 -1.65
N PRO A 115 -7.81 1.63 -2.35
CA PRO A 115 -9.04 0.85 -2.34
C PRO A 115 -8.85 -0.46 -3.11
N LEU A 116 -9.32 -1.57 -2.53
CA LEU A 116 -9.40 -2.85 -3.24
C LEU A 116 -10.64 -2.87 -4.14
N ARG A 117 -10.67 -2.05 -5.19
CA ARG A 117 -11.80 -1.99 -6.15
C ARG A 117 -11.60 -2.95 -7.33
N GLY A 118 -12.71 -3.44 -7.89
CA GLY A 118 -12.72 -4.25 -9.10
C GLY A 118 -11.81 -5.48 -9.02
N PRO A 119 -10.88 -5.70 -9.99
CA PRO A 119 -9.98 -6.84 -9.99
C PRO A 119 -9.10 -6.99 -8.74
N TRP A 120 -8.77 -5.89 -8.04
CA TRP A 120 -7.94 -5.94 -6.84
C TRP A 120 -8.59 -6.75 -5.70
N ALA A 121 -9.92 -6.63 -5.52
CA ALA A 121 -10.67 -7.37 -4.51
C ALA A 121 -10.71 -8.88 -4.75
N GLN A 122 -10.42 -9.32 -5.98
CA GLN A 122 -10.51 -10.74 -6.38
C GLN A 122 -9.18 -11.49 -6.23
N VAL A 123 -8.07 -10.80 -5.96
CA VAL A 123 -6.77 -11.44 -5.70
C VAL A 123 -6.88 -12.33 -4.46
N PRO A 124 -6.45 -13.60 -4.48
CA PRO A 124 -6.73 -14.54 -3.39
C PRO A 124 -6.09 -14.15 -2.05
N ASN A 125 -4.87 -13.62 -2.06
CA ASN A 125 -4.17 -13.16 -0.85
C ASN A 125 -4.09 -11.64 -0.87
N ARG A 126 -4.72 -10.97 0.09
CA ARG A 126 -4.81 -9.51 0.18
C ARG A 126 -4.34 -9.10 1.56
N VAL A 127 -3.07 -8.73 1.63
CA VAL A 127 -2.39 -8.33 2.85
C VAL A 127 -2.62 -6.85 3.10
N TYR A 128 -3.05 -6.53 4.32
CA TYR A 128 -3.03 -5.18 4.87
C TYR A 128 -1.80 -5.02 5.77
N VAL A 129 -1.00 -3.99 5.54
CA VAL A 129 0.09 -3.61 6.46
C VAL A 129 -0.27 -2.30 7.14
N ASP A 130 -0.64 -2.39 8.41
CA ASP A 130 -0.92 -1.27 9.29
C ASP A 130 0.38 -0.58 9.70
N THR A 131 0.61 0.59 9.14
CA THR A 131 1.81 1.39 9.39
C THR A 131 1.60 2.50 10.40
N ASP A 132 0.33 2.76 10.75
CA ASP A 132 -0.10 3.82 11.67
C ASP A 132 -0.95 3.18 12.80
N PRO A 133 -0.35 2.29 13.61
CA PRO A 133 -1.06 1.68 14.72
C PRO A 133 -1.59 2.74 15.68
N VAL A 134 -2.60 2.38 16.46
CA VAL A 134 -3.50 3.28 17.21
C VAL A 134 -4.51 3.98 16.30
N PHE A 135 -4.07 4.71 15.26
CA PHE A 135 -4.99 5.42 14.37
C PHE A 135 -5.92 4.43 13.67
N THR A 136 -5.36 3.37 13.09
CA THR A 136 -6.10 2.30 12.42
C THR A 136 -7.14 1.66 13.33
N GLN A 137 -6.77 1.29 14.55
CA GLN A 137 -7.68 0.65 15.52
C GLN A 137 -8.82 1.60 15.92
N VAL A 138 -8.52 2.87 16.21
CA VAL A 138 -9.53 3.87 16.53
C VAL A 138 -10.49 4.08 15.36
N ARG A 139 -9.99 4.13 14.12
CA ARG A 139 -10.84 4.24 12.93
C ARG A 139 -11.71 3.01 12.73
N HIS A 140 -11.19 1.81 12.91
CA HIS A 140 -11.99 0.59 12.83
C HIS A 140 -13.16 0.57 13.80
N LEU A 141 -12.98 1.11 15.00
CA LEU A 141 -14.01 1.14 16.04
C LEU A 141 -14.99 2.30 15.90
N THR A 142 -14.61 3.39 15.22
CA THR A 142 -15.42 4.61 15.13
C THR A 142 -16.00 4.89 13.75
N ASP A 143 -15.48 4.24 12.70
CA ASP A 143 -15.88 4.43 11.31
C ASP A 143 -16.14 3.08 10.62
N PRO A 144 -17.42 2.64 10.54
CA PRO A 144 -17.80 1.40 9.90
C PRO A 144 -17.38 1.30 8.43
N TRP A 145 -17.30 2.44 7.71
CA TRP A 145 -16.86 2.45 6.32
C TRP A 145 -15.38 2.13 6.21
N PHE A 146 -14.55 2.70 7.10
CA PHE A 146 -13.13 2.39 7.17
C PHE A 146 -12.92 0.90 7.52
N LYS A 147 -13.66 0.37 8.49
CA LYS A 147 -13.61 -1.07 8.84
C LYS A 147 -14.01 -1.97 7.67
N ALA A 148 -15.10 -1.67 6.97
CA ALA A 148 -15.56 -2.44 5.83
C ALA A 148 -14.54 -2.47 4.69
N ARG A 149 -13.82 -1.37 4.47
CA ARG A 149 -12.71 -1.33 3.50
C ARG A 149 -11.54 -2.20 3.93
N THR A 150 -11.14 -2.12 5.19
CA THR A 150 -10.05 -2.95 5.71
C THR A 150 -10.41 -4.44 5.64
N ASP A 151 -11.67 -4.81 5.89
CA ASP A 151 -12.18 -6.19 5.82
C ASP A 151 -12.21 -6.81 4.42
N LEU A 152 -11.94 -6.03 3.37
CA LEU A 152 -11.66 -6.58 2.05
C LEU A 152 -10.33 -7.36 2.02
N HIS A 153 -9.43 -7.09 2.96
CA HIS A 153 -8.18 -7.83 3.16
C HIS A 153 -8.43 -9.09 3.99
N ASN A 154 -7.59 -10.10 3.82
CA ASN A 154 -7.73 -11.38 4.53
C ASN A 154 -6.48 -11.80 5.31
N GLN A 155 -5.44 -10.96 5.31
CA GLN A 155 -4.23 -11.13 6.12
C GLN A 155 -3.80 -9.76 6.62
N PHE A 156 -3.43 -9.67 7.91
CA PHE A 156 -3.16 -8.40 8.59
C PHE A 156 -1.81 -8.44 9.29
N PHE A 157 -1.01 -7.40 9.07
CA PHE A 157 0.26 -7.17 9.73
C PHE A 157 0.30 -5.73 10.22
N SER A 158 1.08 -5.45 11.28
CA SER A 158 1.22 -4.09 11.81
C SER A 158 2.65 -3.81 12.28
N PHE A 159 3.06 -2.55 12.17
CA PHE A 159 4.24 -2.03 12.89
C PHE A 159 3.99 -1.94 14.40
N GLY A 160 2.73 -1.96 14.83
CA GLY A 160 2.31 -2.05 16.22
C GLY A 160 2.57 -3.44 16.81
N VAL A 161 3.84 -3.79 17.04
CA VAL A 161 4.24 -5.12 17.54
C VAL A 161 3.67 -5.49 18.93
N ASN A 162 3.08 -4.53 19.64
CA ASN A 162 2.45 -4.74 20.94
C ASN A 162 0.92 -4.87 20.87
N LEU A 163 0.29 -4.64 19.72
CA LEU A 163 -1.16 -4.78 19.56
C LEU A 163 -1.62 -6.19 19.98
N GLY A 164 -2.72 -6.25 20.73
CA GLY A 164 -3.28 -7.50 21.25
C GLY A 164 -2.50 -8.17 22.39
N LYS A 165 -1.33 -7.65 22.80
CA LYS A 165 -0.53 -8.21 23.89
C LYS A 165 -0.92 -7.67 25.27
N PRO A 166 -0.69 -8.45 26.35
CA PRO A 166 -0.87 -7.96 27.72
C PRO A 166 -0.12 -6.64 27.96
N GLY A 167 -0.80 -5.67 28.57
CA GLY A 167 -0.24 -4.34 28.85
C GLY A 167 -0.33 -3.33 27.70
N CYS A 168 -0.75 -3.75 26.50
CA CYS A 168 -1.10 -2.81 25.45
C CYS A 168 -2.47 -2.17 25.75
N THR A 169 -2.52 -0.84 25.76
CA THR A 169 -3.75 -0.07 26.00
C THR A 169 -4.40 0.45 24.72
N VAL A 170 -3.84 0.09 23.56
CA VAL A 170 -4.46 0.42 22.27
C VAL A 170 -5.75 -0.39 22.15
N PRO A 171 -6.87 0.23 21.72
CA PRO A 171 -8.12 -0.49 21.54
C PRO A 171 -7.97 -1.69 20.60
N ASP A 172 -8.52 -2.83 20.99
CA ASP A 172 -8.56 -4.01 20.14
C ASP A 172 -9.70 -3.89 19.13
N ASP A 173 -9.36 -3.90 17.85
CA ASP A 173 -10.29 -3.83 16.73
C ASP A 173 -10.60 -5.22 16.12
N GLY A 174 -10.05 -6.28 16.71
CA GLY A 174 -10.19 -7.67 16.26
C GLY A 174 -9.43 -8.02 14.97
N SER A 175 -8.67 -7.09 14.39
CA SER A 175 -7.96 -7.31 13.12
C SER A 175 -6.65 -8.08 13.26
N HIS A 176 -6.03 -8.04 14.45
CA HIS A 176 -4.74 -8.68 14.75
C HIS A 176 -4.88 -9.99 15.54
N GLY A 177 -6.03 -10.68 15.40
CA GLY A 177 -6.41 -11.84 16.21
C GLY A 177 -5.24 -12.76 16.51
N ASN A 178 -4.94 -12.97 17.80
CA ASN A 178 -3.79 -13.73 18.32
C ASN A 178 -3.49 -14.97 17.46
N PRO A 179 -2.45 -14.96 16.61
CA PRO A 179 -2.01 -16.19 16.00
C PRO A 179 -1.27 -16.96 17.10
N PRO A 180 -1.57 -18.26 17.33
CA PRO A 180 -0.66 -19.08 18.11
C PRO A 180 0.67 -19.12 17.34
N ASP A 181 1.68 -18.39 17.83
CA ASP A 181 3.07 -18.38 17.33
C ASP A 181 3.37 -17.63 16.00
N SER A 182 2.64 -16.56 15.64
CA SER A 182 3.22 -15.62 14.66
C SER A 182 4.20 -14.68 15.36
N ARG A 183 5.44 -15.14 15.50
CA ARG A 183 6.60 -14.26 15.63
C ARG A 183 6.62 -13.31 14.42
N CYS A 184 5.99 -12.14 14.58
CA CYS A 184 6.26 -10.98 13.73
C CYS A 184 7.69 -10.53 14.03
N ALA A 185 8.66 -11.29 13.51
CA ALA A 185 10.07 -11.10 13.74
C ALA A 185 10.63 -10.27 12.58
N TRP A 186 10.41 -8.96 12.64
CA TRP A 186 11.41 -8.00 12.19
C TRP A 186 12.46 -7.76 13.30
N THR A 187 12.80 -8.80 14.07
CA THR A 187 13.93 -8.74 14.98
C THR A 187 15.17 -8.97 14.15
N SER A 188 15.95 -7.90 13.95
CA SER A 188 17.34 -7.99 13.53
C SER A 188 18.03 -9.09 14.33
N GLY A 189 18.63 -10.04 13.59
CA GLY A 189 19.56 -10.99 14.19
C GLY A 189 20.65 -10.21 14.92
N ARG A 190 20.85 -10.55 16.19
CA ARG A 190 22.11 -10.28 16.87
C ARG A 190 23.16 -11.25 16.37
#